data_AF-A0A7C1WHE2-F1
#
_entry.id   AF-A0A7C1WHE2-F1
#
_cell.length_a   1.000
_cell.length_b   1.000
_cell.length_c   1.000
_cell.angle_alpha   90.00
_cell.angle_beta   90.00
_cell.angle_gamma   90.00
#
_symmetry.space_group_name_H-M   'P 1'
#
loop_
_entity.id
_entity.type
_entity.pdbx_description
1 polymer ?
#
loop_
_entity_poly.entity_id
_entity_poly.type
_entity_poly.pdbx_seq_one_letter_code
_entity_poly.pdbx_strand_id
1 'polypeptide(L)' 'MKRIGILTGGGDCPGLNAVIRAVVKASRRYDWEIIGIKNGWKGLINGEIEILTDYAVSGILPKGGTIIGTSRTNP' A
#
# COMPACT_ATOMS: atom_id res chain seq x y z
N MET A 1 -1.90 14.32 14.06
CA MET A 1 -1.91 13.74 12.71
C MET A 1 -2.10 12.24 12.82
N LYS A 2 -3.10 11.65 12.15
CA LYS A 2 -3.36 10.20 12.20
C LYS A 2 -2.64 9.51 11.03
N ARG A 3 -2.23 8.25 11.23
CA ARG A 3 -1.52 7.44 10.24
C ARG A 3 -2.24 6.10 10.05
N ILE A 4 -2.28 5.61 8.82
CA ILE A 4 -2.82 4.29 8.48
C ILE A 4 -1.76 3.51 7.71
N GLY A 5 -1.50 2.27 8.16
CA GLY A 5 -0.68 1.31 7.43
C GLY A 5 -1.50 0.51 6.43
N ILE A 6 -0.96 0.26 5.23
CA ILE A 6 -1.53 -0.64 4.23
C ILE A 6 -0.48 -1.66 3.79
N LEU A 7 -0.89 -2.93 3.72
CA LEU A 7 -0.09 -4.03 3.19
C LEU A 7 -0.95 -4.88 2.27
N THR A 8 -0.33 -5.52 1.29
CA THR A 8 -0.95 -6.57 0.47
C THR A 8 -0.35 -7.92 0.85
N GLY A 9 -1.19 -8.85 1.28
CA GLY A 9 -0.78 -10.21 1.69
C GLY A 9 -1.36 -11.27 0.76
N GLY A 10 -0.65 -12.39 0.60
CA GLY A 10 -1.09 -13.49 -0.27
C GLY A 10 -0.60 -13.35 -1.71
N GLY A 11 -1.38 -13.85 -2.67
CA GLY A 11 -1.07 -13.75 -4.10
C GLY A 11 -1.50 -12.42 -4.71
N ASP A 12 -0.76 -11.96 -5.71
CA ASP A 12 -1.12 -10.76 -6.47
C ASP A 12 -2.36 -10.99 -7.33
N CYS A 13 -3.24 -10.00 -7.37
CA CYS A 13 -4.41 -10.00 -8.24
C CYS A 13 -4.60 -8.63 -8.94
N PRO A 14 -5.32 -8.59 -10.08
CA PRO A 14 -5.67 -7.33 -10.72
C PRO A 14 -6.49 -6.43 -9.80
N GLY A 15 -6.15 -5.14 -9.73
CA GLY A 15 -6.90 -4.13 -9.00
C GLY A 15 -6.35 -3.74 -7.63
N LEU A 16 -5.34 -4.44 -7.10
CA LEU A 16 -4.70 -4.07 -5.81
C LEU A 16 -4.15 -2.63 -5.84
N ASN A 17 -3.51 -2.24 -6.94
CA ASN A 17 -3.05 -0.86 -7.14
C ASN A 17 -4.20 0.17 -7.16
N ALA A 18 -5.37 -0.20 -7.65
CA ALA A 18 -6.55 0.67 -7.63
C ALA A 18 -7.05 0.89 -6.20
N VAL A 19 -7.05 -0.15 -5.37
CA VAL A 19 -7.40 -0.06 -3.94
C VAL A 19 -6.39 0.81 -3.19
N ILE A 20 -5.09 0.58 -3.37
CA ILE A 20 -4.03 1.40 -2.76
C ILE A 20 -4.21 2.87 -3.11
N ARG A 21 -4.42 3.17 -4.41
CA ARG A 21 -4.66 4.54 -4.86
C ARG A 21 -5.93 5.14 -4.24
N ALA A 22 -7.01 4.37 -4.15
CA ALA A 22 -8.27 4.84 -3.58
C ALA A 22 -8.11 5.23 -2.10
N VAL A 23 -7.39 4.42 -1.32
CA VAL A 23 -7.08 4.71 0.09
C VAL A 23 -6.27 6.00 0.24
N VAL A 24 -5.20 6.16 -0.55
CA VAL A 24 -4.36 7.38 -0.54
C VAL A 24 -5.16 8.62 -0.95
N LYS A 25 -6.01 8.53 -1.98
CA LYS A 25 -6.84 9.66 -2.39
C LYS A 25 -7.92 10.00 -1.35
N ALA A 26 -8.51 9.00 -0.70
CA ALA A 26 -9.53 9.21 0.32
C ALA A 26 -8.97 9.84 1.60
N SER A 27 -7.73 9.49 1.98
CA SER A 27 -7.07 9.98 3.20
C SER A 27 -6.89 11.50 3.22
N ARG A 28 -6.78 12.13 2.04
CA ARG A 28 -6.66 13.59 1.89
C ARG A 28 -7.80 14.38 2.51
N ARG A 29 -9.02 13.81 2.51
CA ARG A 29 -10.20 14.47 3.11
C ARG A 29 -10.12 14.55 4.63
N TYR A 30 -9.27 13.74 5.25
CA TYR A 30 -9.16 13.61 6.70
C TYR A 30 -7.79 14.04 7.24
N ASP A 31 -6.90 14.55 6.37
CA ASP A 31 -5.52 14.89 6.71
C ASP A 31 -4.76 13.71 7.36
N TRP A 32 -4.94 12.52 6.78
CA TRP A 32 -4.29 11.28 7.22
C TRP A 32 -3.13 10.89 6.31
N GLU A 33 -2.04 10.46 6.93
CA GLU A 33 -0.87 9.92 6.23
C GLU A 33 -1.02 8.41 6.01
N ILE A 34 -0.72 7.97 4.80
CA ILE A 34 -0.75 6.55 4.44
C ILE A 34 0.68 6.02 4.38
N ILE A 35 0.91 4.94 5.12
CA ILE A 35 2.16 4.20 5.18
C ILE A 35 1.98 2.89 4.41
N GLY A 36 2.70 2.72 3.31
CA GLY A 36 2.80 1.46 2.60
C GLY A 36 3.82 0.55 3.28
N ILE A 37 3.41 -0.67 3.60
CA ILE A 37 4.27 -1.70 4.17
C ILE A 37 4.67 -2.63 3.03
N LYS A 38 5.98 -2.77 2.80
CA LYS A 38 6.48 -3.55 1.67
C LYS A 38 6.31 -5.04 1.91
N ASN A 39 6.16 -5.81 0.84
CA ASN A 39 6.25 -7.27 0.85
C ASN A 39 5.31 -7.93 1.87
N GLY A 40 4.11 -7.38 2.08
CA GLY A 40 3.11 -7.93 3.02
C GLY A 40 3.61 -8.03 4.47
N TRP A 41 3.28 -9.15 5.13
CA TRP A 41 3.64 -9.38 6.54
C TRP A 41 5.14 -9.43 6.79
N LYS A 42 5.92 -9.91 5.82
CA LYS A 42 7.39 -9.92 5.91
C LYS A 42 7.95 -8.52 6.15
N GLY A 43 7.53 -7.53 5.36
CA GLY A 43 8.04 -6.18 5.55
C GLY A 43 7.48 -5.50 6.80
N LEU A 44 6.29 -5.91 7.28
CA LEU A 44 5.82 -5.43 8.59
C LEU A 44 6.78 -5.85 9.71
N ILE A 45 7.17 -7.13 9.74
CA ILE A 45 8.10 -7.68 10.72
C ILE A 45 9.47 -6.98 10.63
N ASN A 46 9.92 -6.70 9.41
CA ASN A 46 11.21 -6.06 9.15
C ASN A 46 11.21 -4.53 9.29
N GLY A 47 10.05 -3.90 9.49
CA GLY A 47 9.93 -2.44 9.49
C GLY A 47 10.14 -1.79 8.11
N GLU A 48 9.93 -2.52 7.02
CA GLU A 48 10.05 -2.04 5.64
C GLU A 48 8.81 -1.21 5.27
N ILE A 49 8.84 0.09 5.58
CA ILE A 49 7.73 1.02 5.34
C ILE A 49 8.13 2.20 4.45
N GLU A 50 7.15 2.74 3.72
CA GLU A 50 7.29 3.97 2.95
C GLU A 50 6.03 4.84 3.01
N ILE A 51 6.16 6.16 2.85
CA ILE A 51 5.01 7.06 2.79
C ILE A 51 4.42 7.02 1.38
N LEU A 52 3.12 6.70 1.28
CA LEU A 52 2.40 6.71 0.00
C LEU A 52 1.77 8.07 -0.24
N THR A 53 2.47 8.90 -1.02
CA THR A 53 2.00 10.22 -1.44
C THR A 53 1.11 10.13 -2.70
N ASP A 54 0.46 11.24 -3.04
CA ASP A 54 -0.24 11.38 -4.32
C ASP A 54 0.64 11.08 -5.54
N TYR A 55 1.92 11.41 -5.44
CA TYR A 55 2.92 11.12 -6.46
C TYR A 55 3.21 9.61 -6.52
N ALA A 56 3.38 8.96 -5.36
CA ALA A 56 3.64 7.53 -5.27
C ALA A 56 2.53 6.67 -5.91
N VAL A 57 1.27 7.13 -5.85
CA VAL A 57 0.12 6.42 -6.46
C VAL A 57 -0.29 6.93 -7.84
N SER A 58 0.55 7.74 -8.49
CA SER A 58 0.30 8.22 -9.85
C SER A 58 0.65 7.16 -10.89
N GLY A 59 -0.20 7.00 -11.92
CA GLY A 59 0.07 6.06 -13.03
C GLY A 59 0.03 4.56 -12.66
N ILE A 60 -0.46 4.20 -11.47
CA ILE A 60 -0.46 2.79 -11.00
C ILE A 60 -1.74 2.02 -11.38
N LEU A 61 -2.81 2.72 -11.79
CA LEU A 61 -4.09 2.10 -12.16
C LEU A 61 -3.97 1.02 -13.25
N PRO A 62 -3.21 1.21 -14.35
CA PRO A 62 -3.07 0.17 -15.37
C PRO A 62 -2.04 -0.91 -15.01
N LYS A 63 -1.31 -0.78 -13.88
CA LYS A 63 -0.27 -1.74 -13.49
C LYS A 63 -0.90 -2.96 -12.82
N GLY A 64 -0.51 -4.15 -13.27
CA GLY A 64 -0.80 -5.40 -12.58
C GLY A 64 -0.07 -5.50 -11.23
N GLY A 65 -0.47 -6.48 -10.42
CA GLY A 65 0.10 -6.73 -9.10
C GLY A 65 -0.12 -5.58 -8.13
N THR A 66 0.86 -5.35 -7.26
CA THR A 66 0.84 -4.34 -6.19
C THR A 66 2.17 -3.59 -6.11
N ILE A 67 2.11 -2.25 -6.04
CA ILE A 67 3.29 -1.38 -5.96
C ILE A 67 4.10 -1.54 -4.66
N ILE A 68 3.47 -2.08 -3.61
CA ILE A 68 4.12 -2.34 -2.32
C ILE A 68 4.56 -3.82 -2.17
N GLY A 69 4.38 -4.65 -3.20
CA GLY A 69 4.74 -6.08 -3.14
C GLY A 69 3.86 -6.91 -2.19
N THR A 70 4.04 -8.23 -2.24
CA THR A 70 3.37 -9.19 -1.36
C THR A 70 4.34 -10.27 -0.88
N SER A 71 3.97 -10.98 0.18
CA SER A 71 4.68 -12.20 0.61
C SER A 71 3.69 -13.26 1.09
N ARG A 72 4.17 -14.50 1.14
CA ARG A 72 3.46 -15.64 1.77
C ARG A 72 3.81 -15.80 3.25
N THR A 73 4.44 -14.79 3.86
CA THR A 73 4.73 -14.81 5.29
C THR A 73 3.43 -14.75 6.06
N ASN A 74 3.25 -15.69 6.98
CA ASN A 74 2.12 -15.69 7.89
C ASN A 74 2.43 -14.72 9.05
N PRO A 75 1.45 -13.93 9.51
CA PRO A 75 1.61 -13.09 10.69
C PRO A 75 1.89 -13.90 11.96
#